data_AF-A0A6A0B2X5-F1
#
_entry.id   AF-A0A6A0B2X5-F1
#
_cell.length_a   1.000
_cell.length_b   1.000
_cell.length_c   1.000
_cell.angle_alpha   90.00
_cell.angle_beta   90.00
_cell.angle_gamma   90.00
#
_symmetry.space_group_name_H-M   'P 1'
#
loop_
_entity.id
_entity.type
_entity.pdbx_description
1 polymer ?
#
loop_
_entity_poly.entity_id
_entity_poly.type
_entity_poly.pdbx_seq_one_letter_code
_entity_poly.pdbx_strand_id
1 'polypeptide(L)'
;MTTATRRTLAFVDWTLRPDQDDDAPPLTYAFRCLTLTEDDAECAAKSPASEDPAEPQTWVFDHMREHPEHTSYAEVIERPWVMWRGCPS
;
A
#
# COMPACT_ATOMS: atom_id res chain seq x y z
N MET A 1 -27.55 8.86 47.84
CA MET A 1 -27.82 9.69 46.65
C MET A 1 -26.68 9.47 45.68
N THR A 2 -26.90 8.72 44.60
CA THR A 2 -25.85 8.41 43.62
C THR A 2 -25.84 9.51 42.58
N THR A 3 -24.81 10.35 42.57
CA THR A 3 -24.69 11.44 41.59
C THR A 3 -24.42 10.84 40.22
N ALA A 4 -25.36 10.98 39.28
CA ALA A 4 -25.15 10.56 37.91
C ALA A 4 -24.05 11.44 37.28
N THR A 5 -22.96 10.80 36.83
CA THR A 5 -21.87 11.51 36.14
C THR A 5 -22.34 11.96 34.78
N ARG A 6 -22.40 13.28 34.55
CA ARG A 6 -22.70 13.85 33.24
C ARG A 6 -21.46 13.72 32.34
N ARG A 7 -21.62 13.14 31.16
CA ARG A 7 -20.57 13.02 30.14
C ARG A 7 -20.86 14.01 29.01
N THR A 8 -19.83 14.66 28.49
CA THR A 8 -19.89 15.48 27.28
C THR A 8 -19.27 14.70 26.15
N LEU A 9 -20.01 14.56 25.05
CA LEU A 9 -19.56 13.91 23.82
C LEU A 9 -19.49 14.98 22.73
N ALA A 10 -18.42 14.97 21.93
CA ALA A 10 -18.28 15.80 20.76
C ALA A 10 -18.28 14.90 19.52
N PHE A 11 -19.29 15.07 18.67
CA PHE A 11 -19.33 14.44 17.36
C PHE A 11 -18.48 15.29 16.42
N VAL A 12 -17.55 14.65 15.72
CA VAL A 12 -16.70 15.31 14.74
C VAL A 12 -16.58 14.46 13.50
N ASP A 13 -16.57 15.13 12.37
CA ASP A 13 -16.37 14.50 11.07
C ASP A 13 -14.89 14.31 10.82
N TRP A 14 -14.53 13.06 10.60
CA TRP A 14 -13.21 12.65 10.15
C TRP A 14 -13.31 12.17 8.71
N THR A 15 -12.40 12.65 7.87
CA THR A 15 -12.28 12.21 6.48
C THR A 15 -10.97 11.48 6.30
N LEU A 16 -11.03 10.22 5.83
CA LEU A 16 -9.86 9.49 5.38
C LEU A 16 -9.56 9.91 3.93
N ARG A 17 -8.36 10.44 3.70
CA ARG A 17 -7.91 10.86 2.36
C ARG A 17 -6.45 10.45 2.11
N PRO A 18 -6.01 10.29 0.85
CA PRO A 18 -4.60 10.12 0.55
C PRO A 18 -3.81 11.29 1.15
N ASP A 19 -2.64 10.98 1.70
CA ASP A 19 -1.74 12.03 2.15
C ASP A 19 -1.06 12.66 0.92
N GLN A 20 -1.17 13.98 0.81
CA GLN A 20 -0.64 14.77 -0.30
C GLN A 20 0.15 15.98 0.21
N ASP A 21 0.43 16.03 1.51
CA ASP A 21 1.23 17.10 2.12
C ASP A 21 2.70 16.96 1.65
N ASP A 22 3.45 18.07 1.60
CA ASP A 22 4.82 18.09 1.04
C ASP A 22 5.81 17.20 1.81
N ASP A 23 5.52 16.91 3.08
CA ASP A 23 6.29 16.04 3.97
C ASP A 23 5.72 14.62 4.09
N ALA A 24 4.67 14.29 3.33
CA ALA A 24 4.10 12.95 3.30
C ALA A 24 5.11 11.93 2.75
N PRO A 25 5.12 10.68 3.26
CA PRO A 25 5.87 9.60 2.62
C PRO A 25 5.45 9.43 1.16
N PRO A 26 6.35 9.01 0.26
CA PRO A 26 6.00 8.88 -1.15
C PRO A 26 5.05 7.70 -1.42
N LEU A 27 4.27 7.80 -2.50
CA LEU A 27 3.57 6.68 -3.11
C LEU A 27 4.60 5.78 -3.80
N THR A 28 4.68 4.51 -3.40
CA THR A 28 5.62 3.56 -4.01
C THR A 28 4.94 2.35 -4.59
N TYR A 29 5.60 1.75 -5.58
CA TYR A 29 5.19 0.58 -6.34
C TYR A 29 6.28 -0.48 -6.22
N ALA A 30 5.89 -1.74 -6.07
CA ALA A 30 6.77 -2.89 -6.16
C ALA A 30 5.99 -4.07 -6.77
N PHE A 31 6.69 -5.05 -7.33
CA PHE A 31 6.06 -6.30 -7.79
C PHE A 31 6.55 -7.49 -6.97
N ARG A 32 5.67 -8.47 -6.76
CA ARG A 32 5.99 -9.77 -6.17
C ARG A 32 5.60 -10.88 -7.14
N CYS A 33 6.49 -11.84 -7.38
CA CYS A 33 6.20 -13.03 -8.16
C CYS A 33 5.36 -14.02 -7.34
N LEU A 34 4.23 -14.46 -7.89
CA LEU A 34 3.27 -15.37 -7.26
C LEU A 34 3.36 -16.80 -7.78
N THR A 35 4.20 -17.05 -8.79
CA THR A 35 4.33 -18.40 -9.37
C THR A 35 4.86 -19.37 -8.33
N LEU A 36 4.29 -20.58 -8.32
CA LEU A 36 4.76 -21.68 -7.49
C LEU A 36 5.98 -22.33 -8.14
N THR A 37 6.96 -22.64 -7.31
CA THR A 37 8.13 -23.45 -7.65
C THR A 37 7.75 -24.93 -7.72
N GLU A 38 8.69 -25.78 -8.14
CA GLU A 38 8.48 -27.24 -8.24
C GLU A 38 8.09 -27.88 -6.89
N ASP A 39 8.45 -27.26 -5.77
CA ASP A 39 8.13 -27.72 -4.41
C ASP A 39 6.80 -27.16 -3.88
N ASP A 40 5.91 -26.65 -4.75
CA ASP A 40 4.65 -25.96 -4.40
C ASP A 40 4.82 -24.72 -3.50
N ALA A 41 6.05 -24.24 -3.32
CA ALA A 41 6.34 -23.00 -2.59
C ALA A 41 6.26 -21.79 -3.54
N GLU A 42 5.71 -20.67 -3.08
CA GLU A 42 5.71 -19.43 -3.86
C GLU A 42 7.13 -18.92 -4.08
N CYS A 43 7.46 -18.51 -5.31
CA CYS A 43 8.72 -17.85 -5.64
C CYS A 43 8.98 -16.65 -4.71
N ALA A 44 7.95 -15.83 -4.48
CA ALA A 44 7.94 -14.68 -3.57
C ALA A 44 9.05 -13.62 -3.83
N ALA A 45 9.80 -13.73 -4.92
CA ALA A 45 10.76 -12.72 -5.35
C ALA A 45 10.05 -11.37 -5.50
N LYS A 46 10.69 -10.30 -5.03
CA LYS A 46 10.12 -8.95 -4.97
C LYS A 46 11.07 -7.94 -5.58
N SER A 47 10.53 -7.03 -6.40
CA SER A 47 11.28 -5.87 -6.86
C SER A 47 11.59 -4.92 -5.70
N PRO A 48 12.61 -4.06 -5.83
CA PRO A 48 12.70 -2.84 -5.04
C PRO A 48 11.42 -2.01 -5.17
N ALA A 49 11.08 -1.25 -4.12
CA ALA A 49 10.03 -0.25 -4.19
C ALA A 49 10.55 0.99 -4.92
N SER A 50 9.71 1.59 -5.78
CA SER A 50 10.04 2.81 -6.52
C SER A 50 8.85 3.74 -6.60
N GLU A 51 9.12 5.04 -6.76
CA GLU A 51 8.11 6.06 -7.06
C GLU A 51 7.73 6.05 -8.55
N ASP A 52 8.60 5.53 -9.43
CA ASP A 52 8.29 5.30 -10.84
C ASP A 52 7.71 3.89 -11.02
N PRO A 53 6.42 3.74 -11.41
CA PRO A 53 5.83 2.43 -11.62
C PRO A 53 6.50 1.63 -12.76
N ALA A 54 7.20 2.28 -13.69
CA ALA A 54 7.89 1.59 -14.79
C ALA A 54 9.11 0.79 -14.33
N GLU A 55 9.78 1.20 -13.23
CA GLU A 55 10.95 0.50 -12.70
C GLU A 55 10.59 -0.92 -12.17
N PRO A 56 9.60 -1.10 -11.27
CA PRO A 56 9.11 -2.42 -10.87
C PRO A 56 8.53 -3.25 -12.02
N GLN A 57 7.90 -2.61 -13.01
CA GLN A 57 7.39 -3.31 -14.20
C GLN A 57 8.53 -3.85 -15.07
N THR A 58 9.63 -3.10 -15.21
CA THR A 58 10.83 -3.57 -15.90
C THR A 58 11.40 -4.80 -15.21
N TRP A 59 11.44 -4.80 -13.87
CA TRP A 59 11.85 -5.96 -13.07
C TRP A 59 11.00 -7.22 -13.38
N VAL A 60 9.70 -7.08 -13.61
CA VAL A 60 8.84 -8.22 -14.01
C VAL A 60 9.32 -8.86 -15.31
N PHE A 61 9.68 -8.05 -16.32
CA PHE A 61 10.19 -8.57 -17.59
C PHE A 61 11.56 -9.20 -17.46
N ASP A 62 12.44 -8.63 -16.63
CA ASP A 62 13.76 -9.20 -16.36
C ASP A 62 13.65 -10.52 -15.60
N HIS A 63 12.82 -10.59 -14.58
CA HIS A 63 12.53 -11.82 -13.82
C HIS A 63 11.94 -12.91 -14.71
N MET A 64 10.99 -12.58 -15.58
CA MET A 64 10.42 -13.53 -16.54
C MET A 64 11.45 -13.99 -17.59
N ARG A 65 12.39 -13.14 -18.00
CA ARG A 65 13.46 -13.53 -18.92
C ARG A 65 14.40 -14.56 -18.31
N GLU A 66 14.68 -14.44 -17.02
CA GLU A 66 15.48 -15.39 -16.25
C GLU A 66 14.71 -16.67 -15.89
N HIS A 67 13.39 -16.54 -15.70
CA HIS A 67 12.46 -17.61 -15.32
C HIS A 67 11.19 -17.61 -16.20
N PRO A 68 11.23 -18.23 -17.39
CA PRO A 68 10.15 -18.12 -18.39
C PRO A 68 8.77 -18.61 -17.93
N GLU A 69 8.70 -19.51 -16.95
CA GLU A 69 7.47 -20.03 -16.34
C GLU A 69 6.86 -19.09 -15.30
N HIS A 70 7.62 -18.11 -14.80
CA HIS A 70 7.14 -17.11 -13.85
C HIS A 70 6.28 -16.07 -14.58
N THR A 71 4.97 -16.30 -14.57
CA THR A 71 3.99 -15.52 -15.35
C THR A 71 2.90 -14.88 -14.49
N SER A 72 2.90 -15.14 -13.18
CA SER A 72 1.93 -14.58 -12.24
C SER A 72 2.63 -13.62 -11.27
N TYR A 73 2.09 -12.41 -11.14
CA TYR A 73 2.66 -11.34 -10.33
C TYR A 73 1.58 -10.53 -9.62
N ALA A 74 1.90 -9.99 -8.45
CA ALA A 74 1.11 -8.98 -7.74
C ALA A 74 1.86 -7.66 -7.69
N GLU A 75 1.19 -6.56 -8.02
CA GLU A 75 1.65 -5.22 -7.69
C GLU A 75 1.34 -4.91 -6.22
N VAL A 76 2.32 -4.36 -5.52
CA VAL A 76 2.25 -3.88 -4.14
C VAL A 76 2.39 -2.36 -4.20
N ILE A 77 1.30 -1.66 -3.88
CA ILE A 77 1.25 -0.19 -3.86
C ILE A 77 1.20 0.26 -2.41
N GLU A 78 2.21 1.01 -1.97
CA GLU A 78 2.20 1.67 -0.66
C GLU A 78 1.80 3.12 -0.85
N ARG A 79 0.58 3.45 -0.43
CA ARG A 79 0.02 4.81 -0.50
C ARG A 79 -0.19 5.36 0.91
N PRO A 80 0.37 6.51 1.26
CA PRO A 80 0.11 7.14 2.55
C PRO A 80 -1.33 7.65 2.63
N TRP A 81 -1.93 7.59 3.81
CA TRP A 81 -3.28 8.10 4.08
C TRP A 81 -3.29 8.83 5.41
N VAL A 82 -4.09 9.88 5.51
CA VAL A 82 -4.27 10.69 6.72
C VAL A 82 -5.74 10.82 7.10
N MET A 83 -5.98 10.88 8.41
CA MET A 83 -7.26 11.27 8.98
C MET A 83 -7.31 12.78 9.10
N TRP A 84 -8.14 13.43 8.29
CA TRP A 84 -8.32 14.87 8.32
C TRP A 84 -9.59 15.24 9.10
N ARG A 85 -9.47 16.23 10.00
CA ARG A 85 -10.58 16.74 10.81
C ARG A 85 -10.88 18.19 10.41
N GLY A 86 -11.98 18.38 9.69
CA GLY A 86 -12.45 19.72 9.35
C GLY A 86 -13.80 19.71 8.66
N CYS A 87 -14.55 20.81 8.86
CA CYS A 87 -15.76 21.10 8.12
C CYS A 87 -15.36 21.57 6.70
N PRO A 88 -15.96 21.06 5.61
CA PRO A 88 -15.76 21.68 4.30
C PRO A 88 -16.29 23.13 4.39
N SER A 89 -15.42 24.10 4.14
CA SER A 89 -15.79 25.50 3.92
C SER A 89 -16.41 25.69 2.54
#